data_AF-A0A9Q1DHI6-F1
#
_entry.id   AF-A0A9Q1DHI6-F1
#
_cell.length_a   1.000
_cell.length_b   1.000
_cell.length_c   1.000
_cell.angle_alpha   90.00
_cell.angle_beta   90.00
_cell.angle_gamma   90.00
#
_symmetry.space_group_name_H-M   'P 1'
#
loop_
_entity.id
_entity.type
_entity.pdbx_description
1 polymer ?
#
loop_
_entity_poly.entity_id
_entity_poly.type
_entity_poly.pdbx_seq_one_letter_code
_entity_poly.pdbx_strand_id
1 'polypeptide(L)'
;MPYCHWVIISGCVLQLQIRIYEFRRIDKFATGAPGARVIVTDTWVMKVTTYYLHVAQQQDIHLTVIDSKQHELSPDSDTPVQILTITVASINPNVKSFDIRLNSTDYGELREKLHAPIRNAANVVIHQTLSDLFLETFKSHVEVNQIYSLPSGMELEPCIGCMQVHANTKLLRLCQDEGQYEGECQQCYCRPMWCLTCLGKWFASRQDQQHPETWLASRVPCPTCRAKFCILDVCLVQ
;
A
#
# COMPACT_ATOMS: atom_id res chain seq x y z
N MET A 1 34.82 26.47 15.37
CA MET A 1 33.62 25.96 16.08
C MET A 1 32.41 26.51 15.34
N PRO A 2 31.43 25.68 14.91
CA PRO A 2 30.58 24.91 15.81
C PRO A 2 30.33 23.42 15.43
N TYR A 3 30.42 22.57 16.45
CA TYR A 3 29.60 21.39 16.79
C TYR A 3 29.24 20.33 15.74
N CYS A 4 30.13 19.34 15.58
CA CYS A 4 29.73 17.96 15.24
C CYS A 4 29.02 17.32 16.44
N HIS A 5 27.69 17.19 16.37
CA HIS A 5 26.91 16.46 17.37
C HIS A 5 26.96 14.97 17.07
N TRP A 6 27.62 14.22 17.95
CA TRP A 6 27.61 12.77 18.03
C TRP A 6 26.19 12.29 18.35
N VAL A 7 25.62 11.44 17.49
CA VAL A 7 24.46 10.63 17.87
C VAL A 7 24.95 9.19 17.98
N ILE A 8 24.97 8.73 19.22
CA ILE A 8 25.19 7.34 19.60
C ILE A 8 24.03 6.53 19.02
N ILE A 9 24.25 5.91 17.86
CA ILE A 9 23.52 4.72 17.45
C ILE A 9 24.40 3.57 17.93
N SER A 10 23.92 2.83 18.93
CA SER A 10 24.58 1.67 19.56
C SER A 10 25.83 1.16 18.82
N GLY A 11 27.01 1.51 19.34
CA GLY A 11 28.20 0.66 19.25
C GLY A 11 29.03 0.63 17.96
N CYS A 12 28.79 1.45 16.92
CA CYS A 12 29.69 1.45 15.75
C CYS A 12 29.90 2.86 15.17
N VAL A 13 31.07 3.45 15.47
CA VAL A 13 31.54 4.69 14.83
C VAL A 13 32.07 4.33 13.44
N LEU A 14 31.20 4.32 12.44
CA LEU A 14 31.59 4.29 11.04
C LEU A 14 31.23 5.62 10.38
N GLN A 15 32.24 6.15 9.69
CA GLN A 15 32.34 7.47 9.09
C GLN A 15 31.41 7.58 7.88
N LEU A 16 30.14 7.89 8.11
CA LEU A 16 29.14 8.12 7.07
C LEU A 16 28.67 9.57 7.14
N GLN A 17 28.87 10.32 6.05
CA GLN A 17 28.35 11.68 5.81
C GLN A 17 26.81 11.67 5.60
N ILE A 18 26.06 10.98 6.46
CA ILE A 18 24.61 11.14 6.51
C ILE A 18 24.36 12.47 7.20
N ARG A 19 23.81 13.44 6.48
CA ARG A 19 23.54 14.76 7.06
C ARG A 19 22.53 14.59 8.21
N ILE A 20 22.89 15.07 9.40
CA ILE A 20 22.13 14.88 10.66
C ILE A 20 20.64 15.27 10.50
N TYR A 21 20.32 16.21 9.61
CA TYR A 21 18.94 16.60 9.32
C TYR A 21 18.13 15.50 8.61
N GLU A 22 18.72 14.67 7.75
CA GLU A 22 18.00 13.63 7.01
C GLU A 22 17.55 12.50 7.94
N PHE A 23 18.39 12.12 8.91
CA PHE A 23 18.03 11.11 9.91
C PHE A 23 17.02 11.62 10.96
N ARG A 24 17.04 12.93 11.26
CA ARG A 24 16.12 13.58 12.22
C ARG A 24 14.82 14.06 11.58
N ARG A 25 14.68 13.99 10.26
CA ARG A 25 13.40 14.29 9.59
C ARG A 25 12.35 13.28 10.03
N ILE A 26 11.14 13.82 10.19
CA ILE A 26 9.93 13.08 10.55
C ILE A 26 9.56 12.10 9.40
N ASP A 27 9.97 12.42 8.18
CA ASP A 27 9.76 11.65 6.95
C ASP A 27 10.80 10.54 6.72
N LYS A 28 10.88 9.55 7.61
CA LYS A 28 11.67 8.33 7.37
C LYS A 28 10.81 7.09 7.55
N PHE A 29 10.95 6.15 6.63
CA PHE A 29 10.38 4.82 6.80
C PHE A 29 11.32 3.99 7.69
N ALA A 30 10.76 3.33 8.71
CA ALA A 30 11.52 2.46 9.59
C ALA A 30 10.71 1.22 9.97
N THR A 31 11.26 0.04 9.70
CA THR A 31 10.65 -1.25 10.05
C THR A 31 11.69 -2.21 10.62
N GLY A 32 11.22 -3.29 11.24
CA GLY A 32 12.06 -4.36 11.79
C GLY A 32 12.27 -4.33 13.31
N ALA A 33 12.70 -5.46 13.84
CA ALA A 33 12.95 -5.65 15.26
C ALA A 33 14.13 -4.78 15.76
N PRO A 34 14.24 -4.50 17.07
CA PRO A 34 15.33 -3.69 17.63
C PRO A 34 16.76 -4.14 17.24
N GLY A 35 16.97 -5.44 16.98
CA GLY A 35 18.27 -6.00 16.56
C GLY A 35 18.54 -5.99 15.06
N ALA A 36 17.54 -5.68 14.21
CA ALA A 36 17.67 -5.62 12.77
C ALA A 36 16.63 -4.65 12.21
N ARG A 37 17.04 -3.39 12.03
CA ARG A 37 16.19 -2.30 11.54
C ARG A 37 16.52 -1.94 10.10
N VAL A 38 15.49 -1.68 9.33
CA VAL A 38 15.59 -1.09 7.99
C VAL A 38 15.14 0.35 8.11
N ILE A 39 15.94 1.29 7.60
CA ILE A 39 15.64 2.72 7.62
C ILE A 39 15.83 3.26 6.21
N VAL A 40 14.80 3.91 5.69
CA VAL A 40 14.82 4.55 4.37
C VAL A 40 14.52 6.04 4.53
N THR A 41 15.44 6.86 4.04
CA THR A 41 15.32 8.32 3.93
C THR A 41 15.24 8.71 2.46
N ASP A 42 14.97 9.99 2.16
CA ASP A 42 14.93 10.54 0.78
C ASP A 42 16.16 10.15 -0.08
N THR A 43 17.31 9.89 0.53
CA THR A 43 18.61 9.73 -0.14
C THR A 43 19.29 8.39 0.15
N TRP A 44 18.93 7.69 1.22
CA TRP A 44 19.64 6.50 1.69
C TRP A 44 18.71 5.34 2.02
N VAL A 45 19.18 4.13 1.73
CA VAL A 45 18.64 2.87 2.27
C VAL A 45 19.66 2.29 3.23
N MET A 46 19.24 2.02 4.46
CA MET A 46 20.10 1.53 5.52
C MET A 46 19.53 0.27 6.16
N LYS A 47 20.41 -0.69 6.41
CA LYS A 47 20.15 -1.83 7.29
C LYS A 47 21.07 -1.75 8.49
N VAL A 48 20.47 -1.56 9.65
CA VAL A 48 21.16 -1.48 10.94
C VAL A 48 20.96 -2.81 11.66
N THR A 49 22.05 -3.52 11.90
CA THR A 49 22.08 -4.70 12.78
C THR A 49 22.91 -4.39 14.02
N THR A 50 22.95 -5.31 14.97
CA THR A 50 23.77 -5.17 16.18
C THR A 50 25.26 -4.91 15.88
N TYR A 51 25.78 -5.45 14.78
CA TYR A 51 27.23 -5.44 14.48
C TYR A 51 27.60 -4.77 13.16
N TYR A 52 26.65 -4.65 12.24
CA TYR A 52 26.89 -4.15 10.90
C TYR A 52 25.89 -3.07 10.55
N LEU A 53 26.41 -2.00 9.93
CA LEU A 53 25.64 -0.97 9.26
C LEU A 53 25.87 -1.10 7.76
N HIS A 54 24.82 -1.46 7.02
CA HIS A 54 24.85 -1.44 5.56
C HIS A 54 24.13 -0.18 5.08
N VAL A 55 24.75 0.54 4.14
CA VAL A 55 24.22 1.79 3.60
C VAL A 55 24.41 1.81 2.10
N ALA A 56 23.38 2.20 1.37
CA ALA A 56 23.45 2.46 -0.06
C ALA A 56 22.63 3.71 -0.41
N GLN A 57 23.07 4.44 -1.43
CA GLN A 57 22.43 5.67 -1.88
C GLN A 57 21.27 5.35 -2.83
N GLN A 58 20.10 5.96 -2.64
CA GLN A 58 18.89 5.65 -3.41
C GLN A 58 19.05 5.80 -4.93
N GLN A 59 19.83 6.79 -5.39
CA GLN A 59 20.10 7.02 -6.80
C GLN A 59 20.92 5.90 -7.47
N ASP A 60 21.66 5.13 -6.66
CA ASP A 60 22.67 4.17 -7.12
C ASP A 60 22.28 2.72 -6.79
N ILE A 61 21.00 2.45 -6.46
CA ILE A 61 20.54 1.11 -6.09
C ILE A 61 19.54 0.50 -7.08
N HIS A 62 19.58 -0.81 -7.13
CA HIS A 62 18.55 -1.67 -7.69
C HIS A 62 18.02 -2.56 -6.58
N LEU A 63 16.70 -2.51 -6.40
CA LEU A 63 15.98 -3.30 -5.42
C LEU A 63 15.33 -4.48 -6.11
N THR A 64 15.56 -5.69 -5.61
CA THR A 64 14.95 -6.91 -6.16
C THR A 64 14.33 -7.73 -5.04
N VAL A 65 13.05 -8.07 -5.13
CA VAL A 65 12.44 -9.00 -4.18
C VAL A 65 12.81 -10.42 -4.57
N ILE A 66 13.54 -11.11 -3.69
CA ILE A 66 14.16 -12.40 -3.96
C ILE A 66 13.48 -13.57 -3.25
N ASP A 67 12.72 -13.30 -2.19
CA ASP A 67 12.07 -14.33 -1.39
C ASP A 67 10.85 -13.77 -0.65
N SER A 68 9.88 -14.66 -0.39
CA SER A 68 8.66 -14.35 0.33
C SER A 68 8.32 -15.54 1.23
N LYS A 69 8.36 -15.35 2.55
CA LYS A 69 8.08 -16.41 3.52
C LYS A 69 6.84 -16.05 4.33
N GLN A 70 5.83 -16.91 4.27
CA GLN A 70 4.70 -16.84 5.19
C GLN A 70 5.09 -17.50 6.51
N HIS A 71 4.72 -16.87 7.61
CA HIS A 71 4.84 -17.45 8.94
C HIS A 71 3.46 -17.56 9.57
N GLU A 72 3.00 -18.79 9.79
CA GLU A 72 1.86 -19.08 10.66
C GLU A 72 2.35 -18.92 12.10
N LEU A 73 2.09 -17.76 12.71
CA LEU A 73 2.33 -17.59 14.13
C LEU A 73 1.10 -18.10 14.90
N SER A 74 1.33 -19.14 15.72
CA SER A 74 0.76 -19.49 17.04
C SER A 74 -0.63 -18.92 17.46
N PRO A 75 -1.46 -19.66 18.25
CA PRO A 75 -2.92 -19.51 18.36
C PRO A 75 -3.50 -18.20 18.95
N ASP A 76 -2.69 -17.17 19.21
CA ASP A 76 -3.09 -15.92 19.85
C ASP A 76 -3.16 -14.72 18.89
N SER A 77 -2.70 -14.86 17.63
CA SER A 77 -2.79 -13.80 16.62
C SER A 77 -3.19 -14.37 15.26
N ASP A 78 -4.48 -14.32 14.96
CA ASP A 78 -5.14 -14.99 13.83
C ASP A 78 -4.87 -14.35 12.44
N THR A 79 -3.69 -13.76 12.25
CA THR A 79 -3.30 -13.14 10.97
C THR A 79 -1.96 -13.69 10.49
N PRO A 80 -1.92 -14.42 9.35
CA PRO A 80 -0.67 -14.88 8.78
C PRO A 80 0.18 -13.68 8.37
N VAL A 81 1.44 -13.65 8.83
CA VAL A 81 2.39 -12.58 8.51
C VAL A 81 3.31 -13.07 7.39
N GLN A 82 3.32 -12.38 6.25
CA GLN A 82 4.28 -12.64 5.18
C GLN A 82 5.48 -11.69 5.34
N ILE A 83 6.68 -12.26 5.33
CA ILE A 83 7.94 -11.50 5.35
C ILE A 83 8.55 -11.54 3.95
N LEU A 84 8.78 -10.37 3.38
CA LEU A 84 9.48 -10.19 2.11
C LEU A 84 10.98 -10.03 2.37
N THR A 85 11.81 -10.64 1.51
CA THR A 85 13.26 -10.39 1.47
C THR A 85 13.59 -9.65 0.18
N ILE A 86 14.14 -8.46 0.32
CA ILE A 86 14.51 -7.59 -0.81
C ILE A 86 16.03 -7.41 -0.79
N THR A 87 16.68 -7.75 -1.89
CA THR A 87 18.10 -7.47 -2.11
C THR A 87 18.28 -6.04 -2.58
N VAL A 88 19.15 -5.31 -1.87
CA VAL A 88 19.64 -3.98 -2.22
C VAL A 88 21.01 -4.16 -2.87
N ALA A 89 21.08 -3.99 -4.18
CA ALA A 89 22.34 -4.00 -4.94
C ALA A 89 22.67 -2.57 -5.36
N SER A 90 23.93 -2.16 -5.27
CA SER A 90 24.37 -0.85 -5.77
C SER A 90 25.12 -0.98 -7.09
N ILE A 91 24.98 0.03 -7.96
CA ILE A 91 25.86 0.18 -9.13
C ILE A 91 27.29 0.55 -8.74
N ASN A 92 27.49 1.09 -7.53
CA ASN A 92 28.81 1.41 -7.02
C ASN A 92 29.50 0.12 -6.53
N PRO A 93 30.60 -0.34 -7.15
CA PRO A 93 31.25 -1.60 -6.81
C PRO A 93 31.85 -1.62 -5.39
N ASN A 94 32.03 -0.45 -4.76
CA ASN A 94 32.52 -0.34 -3.38
C ASN A 94 31.44 -0.63 -2.34
N VAL A 95 30.16 -0.64 -2.74
CA VAL A 95 29.03 -0.92 -1.85
C VAL A 95 28.59 -2.36 -2.05
N LYS A 96 28.84 -3.20 -1.05
CA LYS A 96 28.39 -4.61 -1.07
C LYS A 96 26.86 -4.68 -1.00
N SER A 97 26.27 -5.53 -1.84
CA SER A 97 24.84 -5.83 -1.79
C SER A 97 24.44 -6.42 -0.43
N PHE A 98 23.22 -6.13 0.01
CA PHE A 98 22.67 -6.63 1.27
C PHE A 98 21.17 -6.83 1.18
N ASP A 99 20.64 -7.75 2.01
CA ASP A 99 19.21 -8.04 2.03
C ASP A 99 18.50 -7.35 3.19
N ILE A 100 17.37 -6.70 2.89
CA ILE A 100 16.43 -6.16 3.87
C ILE A 100 15.21 -7.08 3.98
N ARG A 101 14.61 -7.14 5.18
CA ARG A 101 13.42 -7.95 5.44
C ARG A 101 12.35 -7.08 6.07
N LEU A 102 11.12 -7.19 5.58
CA LEU A 102 9.97 -6.43 6.09
C LEU A 102 8.68 -7.25 5.96
N ASN A 103 7.65 -6.85 6.70
CA ASN A 103 6.31 -7.40 6.52
C ASN A 103 5.76 -6.94 5.16
N SER A 104 4.98 -7.78 4.49
CA SER A 104 4.30 -7.42 3.25
C SER A 104 3.33 -6.24 3.42
N THR A 105 2.78 -6.03 4.63
CA THR A 105 1.97 -4.85 4.97
C THR A 105 2.73 -3.54 4.81
N ASP A 106 4.05 -3.54 5.05
CA ASP A 106 4.88 -2.34 5.03
C ASP A 106 5.45 -2.07 3.63
N TYR A 107 5.19 -2.96 2.65
CA TYR A 107 5.75 -2.86 1.31
C TYR A 107 5.27 -1.61 0.55
N GLY A 108 4.01 -1.22 0.73
CA GLY A 108 3.44 -0.02 0.10
C GLY A 108 4.13 1.26 0.55
N GLU A 109 4.29 1.43 1.87
CA GLU A 109 4.97 2.59 2.45
C GLU A 109 6.45 2.64 2.07
N LEU A 110 7.12 1.47 2.03
CA LEU A 110 8.49 1.36 1.52
C LEU A 110 8.57 1.82 0.06
N ARG A 111 7.63 1.38 -0.80
CA ARG A 111 7.59 1.74 -2.23
C ARG A 111 7.39 3.24 -2.44
N GLU A 112 6.55 3.88 -1.63
CA GLU A 112 6.32 5.34 -1.70
C GLU A 112 7.57 6.15 -1.33
N LYS A 113 8.39 5.66 -0.38
CA LYS A 113 9.63 6.33 0.05
C LYS A 113 10.85 6.06 -0.84
N LEU A 114 10.73 5.15 -1.81
CA LEU A 114 11.82 4.82 -2.71
C LEU A 114 11.69 5.58 -4.03
N HIS A 115 12.78 6.22 -4.44
CA HIS A 115 12.92 6.85 -5.75
C HIS A 115 13.14 5.84 -6.88
N ALA A 116 13.64 4.64 -6.55
CA ALA A 116 13.94 3.58 -7.50
C ALA A 116 12.85 2.49 -7.49
N PRO A 117 12.43 1.97 -8.66
CA PRO A 117 11.45 0.89 -8.72
C PRO A 117 12.02 -0.41 -8.14
N ILE A 118 11.19 -1.14 -7.39
CA ILE A 118 11.50 -2.47 -6.90
C ILE A 118 11.18 -3.49 -8.00
N ARG A 119 12.15 -4.31 -8.39
CA ARG A 119 12.01 -5.40 -9.35
C ARG A 119 11.60 -6.68 -8.62
N ASN A 120 10.88 -7.56 -9.29
CA ASN A 120 10.55 -8.86 -8.75
C ASN A 120 11.44 -9.90 -9.43
N ALA A 121 12.11 -10.76 -8.64
CA ALA A 121 12.76 -11.92 -9.21
C ALA A 121 11.71 -12.87 -9.79
N ALA A 122 12.06 -13.58 -10.86
CA ALA A 122 11.18 -14.59 -11.44
C ALA A 122 10.79 -15.62 -10.36
N ASN A 123 9.49 -15.93 -10.26
CA ASN A 123 8.90 -16.86 -9.29
C ASN A 123 8.77 -16.37 -7.84
N VAL A 124 9.01 -15.08 -7.55
CA VAL A 124 8.73 -14.51 -6.22
C VAL A 124 7.36 -13.86 -6.21
N VAL A 125 6.40 -14.51 -5.56
CA VAL A 125 5.05 -13.97 -5.36
C VAL A 125 5.09 -13.01 -4.16
N ILE A 126 5.21 -11.72 -4.45
CA ILE A 126 4.95 -10.69 -3.45
C ILE A 126 3.45 -10.67 -3.25
N HIS A 127 2.94 -11.15 -2.12
CA HIS A 127 1.58 -10.82 -1.74
C HIS A 127 1.61 -9.39 -1.16
N GLN A 128 1.73 -8.38 -2.02
CA GLN A 128 0.86 -7.21 -1.82
C GLN A 128 -0.53 -7.83 -1.72
N THR A 129 -1.30 -7.51 -0.67
CA THR A 129 -2.57 -8.22 -0.50
C THR A 129 -3.33 -8.13 -1.83
N LEU A 130 -3.94 -9.21 -2.31
CA LEU A 130 -4.72 -9.15 -3.55
C LEU A 130 -5.69 -7.95 -3.53
N SER A 131 -6.14 -7.60 -2.32
CA SER A 131 -6.86 -6.38 -1.97
C SER A 131 -6.15 -5.06 -2.37
N ASP A 132 -4.85 -4.90 -2.16
CA ASP A 132 -4.12 -3.67 -2.51
C ASP A 132 -3.95 -3.51 -4.02
N LEU A 133 -3.58 -4.59 -4.74
CA LEU A 133 -3.51 -4.58 -6.20
C LEU A 133 -4.90 -4.34 -6.82
N PHE A 134 -5.92 -4.97 -6.25
CA PHE A 134 -7.29 -4.71 -6.61
C PHE A 134 -7.67 -3.25 -6.36
N LEU A 135 -7.27 -2.65 -5.23
CA LEU A 135 -7.58 -1.26 -4.90
C LEU A 135 -7.00 -0.28 -5.92
N GLU A 136 -5.77 -0.48 -6.38
CA GLU A 136 -5.20 0.36 -7.45
C GLU A 136 -6.01 0.22 -8.74
N THR A 137 -6.27 -1.02 -9.16
CA THR A 137 -7.06 -1.31 -10.37
C THR A 137 -8.48 -0.75 -10.28
N PHE A 138 -9.10 -0.88 -9.11
CA PHE A 138 -10.44 -0.38 -8.81
C PHE A 138 -10.49 1.14 -8.93
N LYS A 139 -9.50 1.84 -8.34
CA LYS A 139 -9.41 3.31 -8.44
C LYS A 139 -9.29 3.75 -9.90
N SER A 140 -8.36 3.17 -10.65
CA SER A 140 -8.16 3.52 -12.07
C SER A 140 -9.40 3.25 -12.93
N HIS A 141 -10.17 2.20 -12.63
CA HIS A 141 -11.42 1.93 -13.33
C HIS A 141 -12.52 2.94 -12.98
N VAL A 142 -12.61 3.35 -11.70
CA VAL A 142 -13.62 4.33 -11.26
C VAL A 142 -13.29 5.75 -11.74
N GLU A 143 -12.02 6.08 -11.94
CA GLU A 143 -11.61 7.39 -12.49
C GLU A 143 -12.12 7.65 -13.91
N VAL A 144 -12.38 6.60 -14.69
CA VAL A 144 -12.95 6.72 -16.05
C VAL A 144 -14.48 6.61 -16.08
N ASN A 145 -15.11 6.33 -14.94
CA ASN A 145 -16.57 6.27 -14.85
C ASN A 145 -17.20 7.68 -14.87
N GLN A 146 -18.51 7.73 -15.05
CA GLN A 146 -19.25 8.98 -14.99
C GLN A 146 -19.08 9.67 -13.63
N ILE A 147 -18.89 10.99 -13.65
CA ILE A 147 -18.82 11.81 -12.44
C ILE A 147 -20.25 12.19 -12.01
N TYR A 148 -20.53 12.07 -10.71
CA TYR A 148 -21.78 12.50 -10.10
C TYR A 148 -21.65 13.93 -9.58
N SER A 149 -22.41 14.85 -10.17
CA SER A 149 -22.49 16.25 -9.70
C SER A 149 -23.38 16.37 -8.48
N LEU A 150 -22.87 17.03 -7.43
CA LEU A 150 -23.64 17.25 -6.22
C LEU A 150 -24.83 18.20 -6.45
N PRO A 151 -26.03 17.88 -5.91
CA PRO A 151 -27.13 18.84 -5.85
C PRO A 151 -26.74 20.08 -5.05
N SER A 152 -27.21 21.25 -5.48
CA SER A 152 -26.91 22.53 -4.83
C SER A 152 -27.30 22.51 -3.34
N GLY A 153 -26.33 22.80 -2.47
CA GLY A 153 -26.51 22.84 -1.01
C GLY A 153 -26.24 21.52 -0.26
N MET A 154 -25.81 20.46 -0.96
CA MET A 154 -25.38 19.22 -0.31
C MET A 154 -23.89 19.28 0.05
N GLU A 155 -23.57 19.30 1.33
CA GLU A 155 -22.20 19.18 1.83
C GLU A 155 -21.81 17.70 2.02
N LEU A 156 -20.56 17.38 1.69
CA LEU A 156 -20.01 16.04 1.88
C LEU A 156 -19.60 15.84 3.33
N GLU A 157 -20.11 14.79 3.96
CA GLU A 157 -19.71 14.39 5.31
C GLU A 157 -18.38 13.60 5.28
N PRO A 158 -17.66 13.50 6.41
CA PRO A 158 -16.53 12.60 6.54
C PRO A 158 -16.92 11.16 6.20
N CYS A 159 -16.02 10.45 5.51
CA CYS A 159 -16.20 9.05 5.16
C CYS A 159 -16.46 8.21 6.43
N ILE A 160 -17.55 7.45 6.45
CA ILE A 160 -17.92 6.64 7.62
C ILE A 160 -16.96 5.46 7.87
N GLY A 161 -16.16 5.09 6.87
CA GLY A 161 -15.19 4.01 6.98
C GLY A 161 -13.88 4.42 7.64
N CYS A 162 -13.24 5.50 7.19
CA CYS A 162 -11.93 5.94 7.72
C CYS A 162 -12.00 7.18 8.62
N MET A 163 -13.05 8.00 8.49
CA MET A 163 -13.19 9.31 9.16
C MET A 163 -12.03 10.29 8.92
N GLN A 164 -11.15 10.05 7.93
CA GLN A 164 -9.98 10.89 7.62
C GLN A 164 -10.23 11.86 6.47
N VAL A 165 -11.06 11.47 5.50
CA VAL A 165 -11.35 12.24 4.29
C VAL A 165 -12.86 12.34 4.09
N HIS A 166 -13.30 13.32 3.32
CA HIS A 166 -14.71 13.44 2.94
C HIS A 166 -15.15 12.27 2.05
N ALA A 167 -16.43 11.92 2.14
CA ALA A 167 -17.04 10.97 1.22
C ALA A 167 -16.98 11.52 -0.21
N ASN A 168 -16.36 10.80 -1.13
CA ASN A 168 -16.14 11.25 -2.51
C ASN A 168 -16.63 10.24 -3.55
N THR A 169 -17.47 9.29 -3.15
CA THR A 169 -18.06 8.30 -4.05
C THR A 169 -19.56 8.16 -3.89
N LYS A 170 -20.25 7.97 -5.02
CA LYS A 170 -21.69 7.69 -5.11
C LYS A 170 -21.89 6.42 -5.93
N LEU A 171 -22.80 5.57 -5.47
CA LEU A 171 -23.29 4.45 -6.26
C LEU A 171 -24.52 4.89 -7.08
N LEU A 172 -24.46 4.71 -8.39
CA LEU A 172 -25.51 4.99 -9.37
C LEU A 172 -25.56 3.83 -10.36
N ARG A 173 -26.73 3.26 -10.66
CA ARG A 173 -26.81 2.17 -11.63
C ARG A 173 -26.50 2.72 -13.03
N LEU A 174 -25.34 2.35 -13.55
CA LEU A 174 -24.83 2.75 -14.86
C LEU A 174 -24.53 1.54 -15.75
N CYS A 175 -24.32 0.36 -15.17
CA CYS A 175 -24.17 -0.84 -15.96
C CYS A 175 -25.45 -1.17 -16.74
N GLN A 176 -25.27 -1.53 -18.00
CA GLN A 176 -26.31 -2.18 -18.79
C GLN A 176 -26.15 -3.68 -18.56
N ASP A 177 -27.16 -4.30 -17.95
CA ASP A 177 -27.12 -5.74 -17.75
C ASP A 177 -27.42 -6.42 -19.09
N GLU A 178 -26.40 -6.92 -19.80
CA GLU A 178 -26.58 -7.70 -21.01
C GLU A 178 -26.52 -9.20 -20.70
N GLY A 179 -27.51 -9.97 -21.16
CA GLY A 179 -27.52 -11.44 -21.08
C GLY A 179 -27.91 -12.01 -19.71
N GLN A 180 -27.12 -12.96 -19.18
CA GLN A 180 -27.46 -13.74 -17.97
C GLN A 180 -27.50 -12.95 -16.65
N TYR A 181 -27.06 -11.69 -16.65
CA TYR A 181 -26.96 -10.85 -15.44
C TYR A 181 -28.07 -9.78 -15.37
N GLU A 182 -29.10 -9.90 -16.21
CA GLU A 182 -30.21 -8.95 -16.32
C GLU A 182 -30.89 -8.72 -14.96
N GLY A 183 -30.75 -7.50 -14.42
CA GLY A 183 -31.43 -7.09 -13.17
C GLY A 183 -30.70 -7.41 -11.87
N GLU A 184 -29.45 -7.88 -11.90
CA GLU A 184 -28.69 -8.12 -10.66
C GLU A 184 -28.23 -6.83 -9.97
N CYS A 185 -27.80 -5.82 -10.73
CA CYS A 185 -27.46 -4.50 -10.18
C CYS A 185 -28.71 -3.67 -9.91
N GLN A 186 -28.77 -3.04 -8.75
CA GLN A 186 -29.93 -2.33 -8.25
C GLN A 186 -29.62 -0.85 -8.03
N GLN A 187 -30.63 0.01 -8.25
CA GLN A 187 -30.48 1.44 -8.01
C GLN A 187 -30.24 1.72 -6.52
N CYS A 188 -29.11 2.39 -6.21
CA CYS A 188 -28.76 2.80 -4.86
C CYS A 188 -29.19 4.25 -4.58
N TYR A 189 -29.99 4.44 -3.53
CA TYR A 189 -30.47 5.77 -3.10
C TYR A 189 -29.71 6.36 -1.91
N CYS A 190 -28.65 5.70 -1.43
CA CYS A 190 -27.81 6.23 -0.37
C CYS A 190 -27.11 7.53 -0.79
N ARG A 191 -26.95 8.46 0.13
CA ARG A 191 -26.06 9.63 -0.03
C ARG A 191 -24.60 9.18 -0.18
N PRO A 192 -23.71 10.00 -0.77
CA PRO A 192 -22.26 9.79 -0.67
C PRO A 192 -21.84 9.76 0.81
N MET A 193 -21.41 8.58 1.30
CA MET A 193 -20.97 8.38 2.70
C MET A 193 -19.60 7.72 2.79
N TRP A 194 -19.04 7.29 1.66
CA TRP A 194 -17.79 6.54 1.59
C TRP A 194 -16.79 7.27 0.70
N CYS A 195 -15.51 7.17 1.06
CA CYS A 195 -14.44 7.52 0.15
C CYS A 195 -14.07 6.32 -0.74
N LEU A 196 -13.45 6.62 -1.89
CA LEU A 196 -13.09 5.63 -2.90
C LEU A 196 -12.29 4.46 -2.33
N THR A 197 -11.30 4.74 -1.50
CA THR A 197 -10.45 3.72 -0.87
C THR A 197 -11.25 2.80 0.05
N CYS A 198 -12.13 3.35 0.90
CA CYS A 198 -12.92 2.54 1.82
C CYS A 198 -13.98 1.72 1.09
N LEU A 199 -14.60 2.27 0.06
CA LEU A 199 -15.54 1.54 -0.79
C LEU A 199 -14.85 0.41 -1.57
N GLY A 200 -13.67 0.66 -2.12
CA GLY A 200 -12.87 -0.38 -2.78
C GLY A 200 -12.44 -1.50 -1.81
N LYS A 201 -12.06 -1.15 -0.56
CA LYS A 201 -11.73 -2.14 0.47
C LYS A 201 -12.94 -3.01 0.82
N TRP A 202 -14.12 -2.38 0.93
CA TRP A 202 -15.37 -3.11 1.10
C TRP A 202 -15.64 -4.05 -0.07
N PHE A 203 -15.48 -3.58 -1.31
CA PHE A 203 -15.67 -4.38 -2.51
C PHE A 203 -14.76 -5.61 -2.50
N ALA A 204 -13.46 -5.44 -2.25
CA ALA A 204 -12.48 -6.52 -2.14
C ALA A 204 -12.84 -7.53 -1.04
N SER A 205 -13.32 -7.06 0.11
CA SER A 205 -13.69 -7.92 1.25
C SER A 205 -14.86 -8.88 0.97
N ARG A 206 -15.63 -8.61 -0.09
CA ARG A 206 -16.80 -9.40 -0.49
C ARG A 206 -16.49 -10.38 -1.62
N GLN A 207 -15.24 -10.43 -2.06
CA GLN A 207 -14.83 -11.30 -3.15
C GLN A 207 -14.40 -12.68 -2.67
N ASP A 208 -14.46 -13.64 -3.58
CA ASP A 208 -13.86 -14.95 -3.39
C ASP A 208 -12.33 -14.86 -3.55
N GLN A 209 -11.61 -15.05 -2.44
CA GLN A 209 -10.14 -15.00 -2.41
C GLN A 209 -9.48 -16.13 -3.22
N GLN A 210 -10.21 -17.20 -3.55
CA GLN A 210 -9.70 -18.30 -4.37
C GLN A 210 -9.75 -18.01 -5.88
N HIS A 211 -10.56 -17.03 -6.30
CA HIS A 211 -10.81 -16.71 -7.72
C HIS A 211 -10.63 -15.20 -8.03
N PRO A 212 -9.41 -14.64 -7.86
CA PRO A 212 -9.12 -13.21 -8.05
C PRO A 212 -9.43 -12.67 -9.44
N GLU A 213 -9.38 -13.51 -10.47
CA GLU A 213 -9.71 -13.18 -11.86
C GLU A 213 -11.16 -12.74 -12.05
N THR A 214 -12.06 -13.10 -11.13
CA THR A 214 -13.49 -12.77 -11.21
C THR A 214 -13.85 -11.45 -10.54
N TRP A 215 -12.93 -10.84 -9.77
CA TRP A 215 -13.26 -9.74 -8.86
C TRP A 215 -13.81 -8.50 -9.58
N LEU A 216 -13.22 -8.10 -10.71
CA LEU A 216 -13.68 -6.92 -11.45
C LEU A 216 -15.05 -7.12 -12.10
N ALA A 217 -15.39 -8.38 -12.42
CA ALA A 217 -16.67 -8.75 -13.01
C ALA A 217 -17.74 -9.08 -11.97
N SER A 218 -17.42 -9.05 -10.68
CA SER A 218 -18.36 -9.44 -9.64
C SER A 218 -19.31 -8.30 -9.25
N ARG A 219 -20.33 -8.65 -8.46
CA ARG A 219 -21.28 -7.71 -7.87
C ARG A 219 -21.28 -7.87 -6.36
N VAL A 220 -21.32 -6.75 -5.65
CA VAL A 220 -21.32 -6.74 -4.17
C VAL A 220 -22.47 -5.88 -3.65
N PRO A 221 -22.97 -6.16 -2.43
CA PRO A 221 -23.99 -5.32 -1.82
C PRO A 221 -23.39 -3.99 -1.35
N CYS A 222 -24.13 -2.90 -1.52
CA CYS A 222 -23.84 -1.62 -0.89
C CYS A 222 -23.68 -1.81 0.64
N PRO A 223 -22.61 -1.27 1.26
CA PRO A 223 -22.38 -1.44 2.70
C PRO A 223 -23.49 -0.85 3.57
N THR A 224 -24.31 0.06 3.03
CA THR A 224 -25.39 0.73 3.77
C THR A 224 -26.78 0.17 3.45
N CYS A 225 -27.21 0.17 2.18
CA CYS A 225 -28.56 -0.28 1.81
C CYS A 225 -28.62 -1.69 1.20
N ARG A 226 -27.48 -2.36 1.02
CA ARG A 226 -27.36 -3.68 0.39
C ARG A 226 -27.80 -3.79 -1.07
N ALA A 227 -28.21 -2.70 -1.72
CA ALA A 227 -28.41 -2.67 -3.16
C ALA A 227 -27.15 -3.19 -3.85
N LYS A 228 -27.29 -4.24 -4.67
CA LYS A 228 -26.17 -4.83 -5.40
C LYS A 228 -25.65 -3.85 -6.44
N PHE A 229 -24.33 -3.76 -6.58
CA PHE A 229 -23.67 -2.90 -7.56
C PHE A 229 -22.40 -3.56 -8.08
N CYS A 230 -21.97 -3.15 -9.27
CA CYS A 230 -20.68 -3.54 -9.87
C CYS A 230 -19.72 -2.36 -9.94
N ILE A 231 -18.50 -2.58 -10.40
CA ILE A 231 -17.49 -1.52 -10.49
C ILE A 231 -17.90 -0.34 -11.39
N LEU A 232 -18.72 -0.59 -12.42
CA LEU A 232 -19.22 0.43 -13.35
C LEU A 232 -20.24 1.39 -12.69
N ASP A 233 -20.89 0.96 -11.62
CA ASP A 233 -21.90 1.75 -10.90
C ASP A 233 -21.28 2.75 -9.91
N VAL A 234 -19.95 2.74 -9.76
CA VAL A 234 -19.25 3.60 -8.82
C VAL A 234 -18.86 4.90 -9.52
N CYS A 235 -19.33 6.02 -9.01
CA CYS A 235 -19.06 7.36 -9.52
C CYS A 235 -18.23 8.16 -8.53
N LEU A 236 -17.26 8.93 -9.01
CA LEU A 236 -16.65 10.00 -8.23
C LEU A 236 -17.62 11.16 -8.06
N VAL A 237 -17.52 11.87 -6.94
CA VAL A 237 -18.37 13.02 -6.63
C VAL A 237 -17.60 14.32 -6.86
N GLN A 238 -18.24 15.28 -7.52
CA GLN A 238 -17.71 16.62 -7.80
C GLN A 238 -18.74 17.71 -7.47
#